data_AF-A0A962Z405-F1
#
_entry.id   AF-A0A962Z405-F1
#
_cell.length_a   1.000
_cell.length_b   1.000
_cell.length_c   1.000
_cell.angle_alpha   90.00
_cell.angle_beta   90.00
_cell.angle_gamma   90.00
#
_symmetry.space_group_name_H-M   'P 1'
#
loop_
_entity.id
_entity.type
_entity.pdbx_description
1 polymer ?
#
loop_
_entity_poly.entity_id
_entity_poly.type
_entity_poly.pdbx_seq_one_letter_code
_entity_poly.pdbx_strand_id
1 'polypeptide(L)' 'MKQLIGRELMRKGIADNIKLGPGGIREIEFIGQAYQLIRGGHDPELQIRPILPVLDLLAQRKLLPGFDVRELT' A
#
# COMPACT_ATOMS: atom_id res chain seq x y z
N MET A 1 -12.26 -1.68 -6.28
CA MET A 1 -12.17 -1.66 -4.79
C MET A 1 -11.61 -0.34 -4.25
N LYS A 2 -10.41 0.11 -4.64
CA LYS A 2 -9.81 1.40 -4.22
C LYS A 2 -10.76 2.61 -4.35
N GLN A 3 -11.42 2.76 -5.51
CA GLN A 3 -12.35 3.88 -5.75
C GLN A 3 -13.58 3.90 -4.82
N LEU A 4 -14.08 2.72 -4.42
CA LEU A 4 -15.23 2.63 -3.50
C LEU A 4 -14.84 3.07 -2.09
N ILE A 5 -13.65 2.66 -1.64
CA ILE A 5 -13.08 3.07 -0.35
C ILE A 5 -12.88 4.59 -0.34
N GLY A 6 -12.24 5.15 -1.38
CA GLY A 6 -12.01 6.60 -1.46
C GLY A 6 -13.29 7.45 -1.42
N ARG A 7 -14.34 7.04 -2.14
CA ARG A 7 -15.63 7.77 -2.15
C ARG A 7 -16.32 7.78 -0.78
N GLU A 8 -16.31 6.65 -0.07
CA GLU A 8 -16.95 6.54 1.25
C GLU A 8 -16.20 7.36 2.31
N LEU A 9 -14.87 7.47 2.19
CA LEU A 9 -14.04 8.25 3.12
C LEU A 9 -14.24 9.77 2.91
N MET A 10 -14.33 10.23 1.65
CA MET A 10 -14.65 11.63 1.35
C MET A 10 -16.05 12.02 1.86
N ARG A 11 -17.04 11.13 1.74
CA ARG A 11 -18.41 11.37 2.21
C ARG A 11 -18.52 11.55 3.74
N LYS A 12 -17.59 10.97 4.48
CA LYS A 12 -17.54 10.99 5.95
C LYS A 12 -16.75 12.17 6.53
N GLY A 13 -16.25 13.10 5.71
CA GLY A 13 -15.54 14.30 6.17
C GLY A 13 -14.19 14.00 6.82
N ILE A 14 -13.55 12.89 6.45
CA ILE A 14 -12.36 12.36 7.13
C ILE A 14 -11.05 12.85 6.46
N ALA A 15 -11.09 13.98 5.75
CA ALA A 15 -9.97 14.48 4.95
C ALA A 15 -8.68 14.67 5.77
N ASP A 16 -8.82 15.13 7.01
CA ASP A 16 -7.69 15.38 7.92
C ASP A 16 -7.22 14.13 8.69
N ASN A 17 -7.76 12.95 8.39
CA ASN A 17 -7.41 11.73 9.10
C ASN A 17 -6.14 11.10 8.53
N ILE A 18 -5.10 11.01 9.36
CA ILE A 18 -3.79 10.45 8.98
C ILE A 18 -3.88 9.03 8.39
N LYS A 19 -4.81 8.20 8.87
CA LYS A 19 -4.95 6.81 8.41
C LYS A 19 -5.86 6.66 7.21
N LEU A 20 -6.92 7.46 7.15
CA LEU A 20 -8.08 7.26 6.27
C LEU A 20 -8.28 8.36 5.24
N GLY A 21 -7.65 9.52 5.42
CA GLY A 21 -7.68 10.60 4.45
C GLY A 21 -6.98 10.20 3.15
N PRO A 22 -7.20 10.96 2.07
CA PRO A 22 -6.45 10.81 0.83
C PRO A 22 -4.94 10.86 1.09
N GLY A 23 -4.18 9.92 0.52
CA GLY A 23 -2.73 9.81 0.77
C GLY A 23 -2.34 9.31 2.17
N GLY A 24 -3.31 8.92 3.00
CA GLY A 24 -3.07 8.39 4.34
C GLY A 24 -2.52 6.95 4.35
N ILE A 25 -2.21 6.46 5.55
CA ILE A 25 -1.54 5.16 5.78
C ILE A 25 -2.23 3.99 5.05
N ARG A 26 -3.57 3.99 4.98
CA ARG A 26 -4.31 2.91 4.31
C ARG A 26 -4.01 2.81 2.81
N GLU A 27 -3.71 3.92 2.12
CA GLU A 27 -3.34 3.86 0.71
C GLU A 27 -2.00 3.15 0.51
N ILE A 28 -1.04 3.41 1.40
CA ILE A 28 0.27 2.75 1.42
C ILE A 28 0.10 1.24 1.66
N GLU A 29 -0.68 0.87 2.68
CA GLU A 29 -1.02 -0.53 2.98
C GLU A 29 -1.66 -1.24 1.79
N PHE A 30 -2.61 -0.57 1.12
CA PHE A 30 -3.31 -1.13 -0.03
C PHE A 30 -2.36 -1.43 -1.20
N ILE A 31 -1.39 -0.56 -1.47
CA ILE A 31 -0.39 -0.78 -2.54
C ILE A 31 0.40 -2.04 -2.24
N GLY A 32 1.06 -2.12 -1.07
CA GLY A 32 1.88 -3.28 -0.72
C GLY A 32 1.07 -4.57 -0.71
N GLN A 33 -0.10 -4.57 -0.04
CA GLN A 33 -0.98 -5.75 0.05
C GLN A 33 -1.51 -6.21 -1.31
N ALA A 34 -1.74 -5.29 -2.27
CA ALA A 34 -2.13 -5.68 -3.63
C ALA A 34 -1.04 -6.52 -4.31
N TYR A 35 0.24 -6.16 -4.16
CA TYR A 35 1.34 -7.00 -4.66
C TYR A 35 1.42 -8.35 -3.94
N GLN A 36 1.21 -8.38 -2.62
CA GLN A 36 1.20 -9.63 -1.87
C GLN A 36 0.07 -10.57 -2.32
N LEU A 37 -1.12 -10.03 -2.62
CA LEU A 37 -2.24 -10.82 -3.14
C LEU A 37 -1.98 -11.34 -4.56
N ILE A 38 -1.36 -10.53 -5.43
CA ILE A 38 -1.10 -10.90 -6.82
C ILE A 38 0.06 -11.89 -6.94
N ARG A 39 1.12 -11.73 -6.13
CA ARG A 39 2.40 -12.45 -6.31
C ARG A 39 2.79 -13.34 -5.14
N GLY A 40 2.26 -13.11 -3.94
CA GLY A 40 2.67 -13.82 -2.73
C GLY A 40 2.44 -15.33 -2.76
N GLY A 41 1.60 -15.83 -3.67
CA GLY A 41 1.45 -17.28 -3.90
C GLY A 41 2.67 -17.91 -4.60
N HIS A 42 3.33 -17.17 -5.49
CA HIS A 42 4.52 -17.63 -6.22
C HIS A 42 5.83 -17.18 -5.55
N ASP A 43 5.81 -16.03 -4.88
CA ASP A 43 6.97 -15.42 -4.23
C ASP A 43 6.75 -15.43 -2.70
N PRO A 44 7.16 -16.48 -1.97
CA PRO A 44 6.91 -16.60 -0.52
C PRO A 44 7.50 -15.46 0.31
N GLU A 45 8.56 -14.83 -0.17
CA GLU A 45 9.14 -13.63 0.47
C GLU A 45 8.16 -12.46 0.54
N LEU A 46 7.15 -12.39 -0.33
CA LEU A 46 6.09 -11.39 -0.25
C LEU A 46 5.02 -11.73 0.79
N GLN A 47 5.12 -12.82 1.55
CA GLN A 47 4.15 -13.16 2.61
C GLN A 47 4.50 -12.55 3.98
N ILE A 48 5.43 -11.58 4.01
CA ILE A 48 5.82 -10.84 5.21
C ILE A 48 4.64 -9.98 5.71
N ARG A 49 4.39 -9.95 7.03
CA ARG A 49 3.26 -9.20 7.60
C ARG A 49 3.49 -7.69 7.70
N PRO A 50 4.65 -7.19 8.17
CA PRO A 50 4.86 -5.75 8.28
C PRO A 50 4.97 -5.08 6.91
N ILE A 51 4.33 -3.92 6.73
CA ILE A 51 4.24 -3.24 5.43
C ILE A 51 5.58 -2.63 4.96
N LEU A 52 6.39 -2.06 5.86
CA LEU A 52 7.66 -1.43 5.47
C LEU A 52 8.64 -2.43 4.84
N PRO A 53 8.91 -3.61 5.43
CA PRO A 53 9.70 -4.66 4.76
C PRO A 53 9.13 -5.12 3.43
N VAL A 54 7.79 -5.13 3.27
CA VAL A 54 7.17 -5.46 1.98
C VAL A 54 7.52 -4.41 0.93
N LEU A 55 7.43 -3.12 1.26
CA LEU A 55 7.80 -2.03 0.35
C LEU A 55 9.29 -2.10 -0.05
N ASP A 56 10.18 -2.36 0.92
CA ASP A 56 11.61 -2.54 0.64
C ASP A 56 11.85 -3.70 -0.33
N LEU A 57 11.17 -4.83 -0.10
CA LEU A 57 11.27 -6.00 -0.97
C LEU A 57 10.74 -5.71 -2.39
N LEU A 58 9.66 -4.94 -2.51
CA LEU A 58 9.12 -4.52 -3.81
C LEU A 58 10.11 -3.65 -4.59
N ALA A 59 10.83 -2.74 -3.92
CA ALA A 59 11.92 -1.97 -4.53
C ALA A 59 13.09 -2.86 -4.97
N GLN A 60 13.57 -3.75 -4.08
CA GLN A 60 14.69 -4.65 -4.36
C GLN A 60 14.41 -5.55 -5.56
N ARG A 61 13.17 -6.02 -5.70
CA ARG A 61 12.71 -6.87 -6.80
C ARG A 61 12.29 -6.09 -8.06
N LYS A 62 12.42 -4.75 -8.05
CA LYS A 62 12.00 -3.85 -9.14
C LYS A 62 10.52 -4.00 -9.52
N LEU A 63 9.69 -4.39 -8.56
CA LEU A 63 8.24 -4.55 -8.72
C LEU A 63 7.51 -3.23 -8.50
N LEU A 64 8.10 -2.37 -7.67
CA LEU A 64 7.74 -0.97 -7.52
C LEU A 64 9.02 -0.14 -7.73
N PRO A 65 8.98 0.97 -8.48
CA PRO A 65 10.12 1.85 -8.62
C PRO A 65 10.65 2.32 -7.26
N GLY A 66 11.98 2.37 -7.11
CA GLY A 66 12.58 2.76 -5.84
C GLY A 66 12.28 4.20 -5.42
N PHE A 67 11.88 5.08 -6.35
CA PHE A 67 11.42 6.43 -6.00
C PHE A 67 10.02 6.40 -5.38
N ASP A 68 9.11 5.59 -5.90
CA ASP A 68 7.77 5.41 -5.32
C ASP A 68 7.87 4.83 -3.90
N VAL A 69 8.77 3.87 -3.66
CA VAL A 69 8.97 3.33 -2.30
C VAL A 69 9.44 4.41 -1.33
N ARG A 70 10.35 5.30 -1.74
CA ARG A 70 10.81 6.42 -0.89
C ARG A 70 9.71 7.43 -0.58
N GLU A 71 8.72 7.60 -1.45
CA GLU A 71 7.58 8.47 -1.17
C GLU A 71 6.58 7.82 -0.18
N LEU A 72 6.61 6.49 -0.06
CA LEU A 72 5.69 5.72 0.78
C LEU A 72 6.25 5.38 2.19
N THR A 73 7.49 5.78 2.50
CA THR A 73 8.21 5.48 3.75
C THR A 73 8.82 6.73 4.36
#